data_AF-D1QM78-F1
#
_entry.id   AF-D1QM78-F1
#
_cell.length_a   1.000
_cell.length_b   1.000
_cell.length_c   1.000
_cell.angle_alpha   90.00
_cell.angle_beta   90.00
_cell.angle_gamma   90.00
#
_symmetry.space_group_name_H-M   'P 1'
#
loop_
_entity.id
_entity.type
_entity.pdbx_description
1 polymer ?
#
loop_
_entity_poly.entity_id
_entity_poly.type
_entity_poly.pdbx_seq_one_letter_code
_entity_poly.pdbx_strand_id
1 'polypeptide(L)'
;MKKYNIEKDMRYLQLLANSFPTIANASTEIINLQAILNLPKGTEHFLADIHGEYEAFQHVLKNASGNIKRKVNELFGNTLREQEKRELCSLIYYPEQKLELVKVTEEDINDWYHITLHQLVAVCRTVSSKYTRSKVRKSLPADFSYIIQELLHEHTENNSNKTAYVNVIVDTIISTGRADDFIIAICNVIQRLAIDQLHILGDIYDRGPGAHIIMDTMAGYHSWDIQWGNHDILWMGACAGNDACICNVIRLSLRYANLTTLEEGYGINLVPLATFAMEVYKDDPCEEFMPRLSGGAKQVDEKTLRLTAQMHKAIAVIQFKEEAQLFEAHPEWKMQDRELFKMINYEKGTILLDGKEYPLTSCNFPTIDPKHPCALTFEEKTLMGKLHHSFRVSEKLHKHIRLMLQHGCMYAIRNDNLLFHASIPLNDDGTLKEVEIEPGRKFKGRELMQQTGMLIRAAFQDDSTLEEKNMPLTTSFTFGVAQTVPFSTRIKWLPLNAISLPTNLPTKKKKETISYCVTMKRL
;
A
#
# COMPACT_ATOMS: atom_id res chain seq x y z
N MET A 1 2.89 -27.49 30.84
CA MET A 1 1.49 -27.45 30.36
C MET A 1 0.92 -26.06 30.63
N LYS A 2 0.35 -25.38 29.61
CA LYS A 2 -0.45 -24.16 29.86
C LYS A 2 -1.64 -24.55 30.75
N LYS A 3 -1.86 -23.84 31.86
CA LYS A 3 -3.03 -24.04 32.72
C LYS A 3 -4.24 -23.38 32.03
N TYR A 4 -5.13 -24.20 31.48
CA TYR A 4 -6.42 -23.72 30.95
C TYR A 4 -7.38 -23.51 32.12
N ASN A 5 -8.11 -22.39 32.12
CA ASN A 5 -9.16 -22.14 33.11
C ASN A 5 -10.50 -22.43 32.45
N ILE A 6 -11.00 -23.65 32.67
CA ILE A 6 -12.21 -24.17 32.03
C ILE A 6 -13.40 -23.22 32.26
N GLU A 7 -13.55 -22.67 33.47
CA GLU A 7 -14.65 -21.75 33.81
C GLU A 7 -14.59 -20.45 33.01
N LYS A 8 -13.40 -19.86 32.85
CA LYS A 8 -13.23 -18.63 32.04
C LYS A 8 -13.42 -18.88 30.54
N ASP A 9 -13.13 -20.08 30.08
CA ASP A 9 -13.19 -20.47 28.67
C ASP A 9 -14.51 -21.14 28.27
N MET A 10 -15.47 -21.32 29.20
CA MET A 10 -16.74 -22.01 28.94
C MET A 10 -17.50 -21.47 27.73
N ARG A 11 -17.51 -20.15 27.53
CA ARG A 11 -18.14 -19.52 26.36
C ARG A 11 -17.49 -19.98 25.05
N TYR A 12 -16.16 -20.06 25.02
CA TYR A 12 -15.42 -20.57 23.86
C TYR A 12 -15.64 -22.07 23.65
N LEU A 13 -15.64 -22.85 24.74
CA LEU A 13 -15.88 -24.30 24.69
C LEU A 13 -17.29 -24.63 24.18
N GLN A 14 -18.31 -23.87 24.58
CA GLN A 14 -19.68 -24.00 24.06
C GLN A 14 -19.74 -23.68 22.56
N LEU A 15 -19.06 -22.63 22.10
CA LEU A 15 -18.98 -22.30 20.67
C LEU A 15 -18.26 -23.40 19.88
N LEU A 16 -17.17 -23.95 20.42
CA LEU A 16 -16.45 -25.06 19.81
C LEU A 16 -17.30 -26.33 19.75
N ALA A 17 -18.10 -26.62 20.78
CA ALA A 17 -19.01 -27.78 20.79
C ALA A 17 -20.06 -27.71 19.66
N ASN A 18 -20.47 -26.51 19.24
CA ASN A 18 -21.35 -26.35 18.07
C ASN A 18 -20.65 -26.75 16.75
N SER A 19 -19.34 -26.50 16.64
CA SER A 19 -18.55 -26.80 15.44
C SER A 19 -17.99 -28.24 15.46
N PHE A 20 -17.69 -28.77 16.65
CA PHE A 20 -17.09 -30.08 16.89
C PHE A 20 -17.89 -30.82 17.97
N PRO A 21 -19.11 -31.31 17.66
CA PRO A 21 -20.04 -31.86 18.66
C PRO A 21 -19.60 -33.18 19.28
N THR A 22 -18.60 -33.86 18.72
CA THR A 22 -18.11 -35.15 19.21
C THR A 22 -16.60 -35.10 19.45
N ILE A 23 -16.12 -35.97 20.35
CA ILE A 23 -14.69 -36.17 20.58
C ILE A 23 -14.00 -36.50 19.25
N ALA A 24 -14.60 -37.36 18.42
CA ALA A 24 -14.05 -37.73 17.11
C ALA A 24 -13.89 -36.52 16.17
N ASN A 25 -14.88 -35.61 16.12
CA ASN A 25 -14.81 -34.41 15.29
C ASN A 25 -13.68 -33.49 15.75
N ALA A 26 -13.58 -33.25 17.07
CA ALA A 26 -12.52 -32.43 17.64
C ALA A 26 -11.13 -33.05 17.43
N SER A 27 -10.99 -34.37 17.68
CA SER A 27 -9.73 -35.10 17.47
C SER A 27 -9.29 -35.08 16.00
N THR A 28 -10.23 -35.26 15.06
CA THR A 28 -9.93 -35.19 13.62
C THR A 28 -9.40 -33.81 13.24
N GLU A 29 -10.04 -32.74 13.73
CA GLU A 29 -9.58 -31.38 13.42
C GLU A 29 -8.23 -31.07 14.09
N ILE A 30 -7.98 -31.55 15.31
CA ILE A 30 -6.68 -31.42 15.97
C ILE A 30 -5.58 -32.11 15.14
N ILE A 31 -5.84 -33.31 14.63
CA ILE A 31 -4.89 -34.04 13.76
C ILE A 31 -4.62 -33.24 12.48
N ASN A 32 -5.67 -32.70 11.83
CA ASN A 32 -5.53 -31.89 10.62
C ASN A 32 -4.70 -30.63 10.87
N LEU A 33 -5.04 -29.87 11.92
CA LEU A 33 -4.33 -28.65 12.28
C LEU A 33 -2.88 -28.93 12.67
N GLN A 34 -2.60 -30.03 13.38
CA GLN A 34 -1.23 -30.40 13.68
C GLN A 34 -0.43 -30.82 12.46
N ALA A 35 -1.03 -31.56 11.52
CA ALA A 35 -0.38 -31.87 10.25
C ALA A 35 -0.02 -30.58 9.48
N ILE A 36 -0.91 -29.59 9.49
CA ILE A 36 -0.66 -28.27 8.85
C ILE A 36 0.44 -27.50 9.57
N LEU A 37 0.45 -27.45 10.90
CA LEU A 37 1.47 -26.75 11.69
C LEU A 37 2.88 -27.34 11.52
N ASN A 38 2.99 -28.60 11.11
CA ASN A 38 4.25 -29.27 10.82
C ASN A 38 4.74 -29.05 9.36
N LEU A 39 3.95 -28.38 8.50
CA LEU A 39 4.45 -27.98 7.19
C LEU A 39 5.41 -26.78 7.32
N PRO A 40 6.36 -26.62 6.37
CA PRO A 40 7.18 -25.43 6.31
C PRO A 40 6.32 -24.16 6.26
N LYS A 41 6.75 -23.13 6.99
CA LYS A 41 6.09 -21.83 6.98
C LYS A 41 5.97 -21.30 5.54
N GLY A 42 4.79 -20.78 5.21
CA GLY A 42 4.54 -20.04 3.96
C GLY A 42 5.47 -18.83 3.82
N THR A 43 5.72 -18.40 2.58
CA THR A 43 6.54 -17.22 2.32
C THR A 43 5.75 -15.95 2.61
N GLU A 44 6.20 -15.15 3.56
CA GLU A 44 5.68 -13.79 3.78
C GLU A 44 6.48 -12.80 2.94
N HIS A 45 5.79 -11.87 2.31
CA HIS A 45 6.39 -10.85 1.45
C HIS A 45 6.02 -9.47 1.98
N PHE A 46 7.01 -8.70 2.42
CA PHE A 46 6.83 -7.37 2.99
C PHE A 46 7.19 -6.32 1.95
N LEU A 47 6.28 -5.39 1.68
CA LEU A 47 6.47 -4.28 0.74
C LEU A 47 6.19 -2.96 1.45
N ALA A 48 7.02 -1.95 1.20
CA ALA A 48 6.90 -0.60 1.74
C ALA A 48 7.24 0.41 0.64
N ASP A 49 6.91 1.70 0.86
CA ASP A 49 7.28 2.81 -0.04
C ASP A 49 6.76 2.60 -1.48
N ILE A 50 5.52 2.09 -1.61
CA ILE A 50 4.90 1.77 -2.91
C ILE A 50 4.62 3.05 -3.70
N HIS A 51 3.96 4.01 -3.05
CA HIS A 51 3.60 5.32 -3.57
C HIS A 51 3.17 5.32 -5.05
N GLY A 52 2.26 4.45 -5.47
CA GLY A 52 1.72 4.49 -6.83
C GLY A 52 2.64 3.96 -7.94
N GLU A 53 3.85 3.46 -7.62
CA GLU A 53 4.79 2.85 -8.57
C GLU A 53 4.33 1.44 -8.99
N TYR A 54 3.26 1.39 -9.78
CA TYR A 54 2.54 0.16 -10.09
C TYR A 54 3.37 -0.86 -10.89
N GLU A 55 4.24 -0.42 -11.80
CA GLU A 55 5.08 -1.31 -12.60
C GLU A 55 6.09 -2.05 -11.72
N ALA A 56 6.78 -1.30 -10.85
CA ALA A 56 7.71 -1.87 -9.88
C ALA A 56 6.98 -2.81 -8.92
N PHE A 57 5.81 -2.40 -8.42
CA PHE A 57 4.97 -3.22 -7.56
C PHE A 57 4.58 -4.55 -8.23
N GLN A 58 4.04 -4.51 -9.45
CA GLN A 58 3.65 -5.70 -10.20
C GLN A 58 4.86 -6.59 -10.51
N HIS A 59 6.00 -6.01 -10.88
CA HIS A 59 7.24 -6.74 -11.12
C HIS A 59 7.70 -7.50 -9.87
N VAL A 60 7.66 -6.86 -8.70
CA VAL A 60 8.06 -7.44 -7.42
C VAL A 60 7.12 -8.57 -7.00
N LEU A 61 5.81 -8.47 -7.28
CA LEU A 61 4.87 -9.57 -7.08
C LEU A 61 5.18 -10.76 -8.01
N LYS A 62 5.38 -10.48 -9.31
CA LYS A 62 5.67 -11.48 -10.34
C LYS A 62 6.97 -12.24 -10.09
N ASN A 63 8.00 -11.57 -9.57
CA ASN A 63 9.29 -12.18 -9.26
C ASN A 63 9.41 -12.72 -7.82
N ALA A 64 8.42 -12.43 -6.97
CA ALA A 64 8.40 -12.73 -5.54
C ALA A 64 9.67 -12.29 -4.78
N SER A 65 10.13 -11.06 -5.06
CA SER A 65 11.42 -10.51 -4.60
C SER A 65 12.62 -11.45 -4.85
N GLY A 66 12.63 -12.09 -6.01
CA GLY A 66 13.69 -13.03 -6.42
C GLY A 66 13.58 -14.44 -5.82
N ASN A 67 12.53 -14.74 -5.06
CA ASN A 67 12.32 -16.10 -4.52
C ASN A 67 12.18 -17.14 -5.65
N ILE A 68 11.48 -16.79 -6.74
CA ILE A 68 11.34 -17.67 -7.91
C ILE A 68 12.71 -17.97 -8.52
N LYS A 69 13.52 -16.93 -8.78
CA LYS A 69 14.90 -17.10 -9.28
C LYS A 69 15.73 -18.01 -8.38
N ARG A 70 15.61 -17.86 -7.06
CA ARG A 70 16.29 -18.73 -6.10
C ARG A 70 15.84 -20.19 -6.26
N LYS A 71 14.54 -20.45 -6.39
CA LYS A 71 14.00 -21.82 -6.61
C LYS A 71 14.44 -22.43 -7.94
N VAL A 72 14.45 -21.65 -9.01
CA VAL A 72 14.98 -22.08 -10.32
C VAL A 72 16.46 -22.45 -10.19
N ASN A 73 17.25 -21.64 -9.48
CA ASN A 73 18.68 -21.91 -9.26
C ASN A 73 18.93 -23.15 -8.37
N GLU A 74 18.11 -23.36 -7.34
CA GLU A 74 18.17 -24.55 -6.48
C GLU A 74 17.87 -25.84 -7.27
N LEU A 75 16.92 -25.79 -8.21
CA LEU A 75 16.50 -26.95 -9.01
C LEU A 75 17.45 -27.26 -10.16
N PHE A 76 17.84 -26.23 -10.91
CA PHE A 76 18.55 -26.39 -12.18
C PHE A 76 20.00 -25.92 -12.12
N GLY A 77 20.53 -25.71 -10.92
CA GLY A 77 21.87 -25.16 -10.66
C GLY A 77 22.96 -25.80 -11.52
N ASN A 78 22.91 -27.13 -11.65
CA ASN A 78 23.92 -27.95 -12.32
C ASN A 78 23.47 -28.49 -13.70
N THR A 79 22.23 -28.23 -14.11
CA THR A 79 21.63 -28.83 -15.32
C THR A 79 21.35 -27.82 -16.43
N LEU A 80 21.11 -26.54 -16.07
CA LEU A 80 20.89 -25.46 -17.04
C LEU A 80 22.00 -24.40 -16.96
N ARG A 81 22.25 -23.73 -18.08
CA ARG A 81 23.11 -22.54 -18.16
C ARG A 81 22.40 -21.33 -17.56
N GLU A 82 23.18 -20.34 -17.13
CA GLU A 82 22.63 -19.11 -16.53
C GLU A 82 21.71 -18.32 -17.50
N GLN A 83 21.90 -18.45 -18.81
CA GLN A 83 21.01 -17.84 -19.79
C GLN A 83 19.63 -18.52 -19.80
N GLU A 84 19.60 -19.85 -19.83
CA GLU A 84 18.36 -20.64 -19.82
C GLU A 84 17.57 -20.42 -18.52
N LYS A 85 18.26 -20.34 -17.37
CA LYS A 85 17.63 -20.00 -16.08
C LYS A 85 16.98 -18.62 -16.11
N ARG A 86 17.65 -17.63 -16.71
CA ARG A 86 17.11 -16.27 -16.86
C ARG A 86 15.88 -16.26 -17.76
N GLU A 87 15.91 -16.99 -18.87
CA GLU A 87 14.79 -17.10 -19.79
C GLU A 87 13.57 -17.77 -19.15
N LEU A 88 13.78 -18.86 -18.39
CA LEU A 88 12.73 -19.51 -17.62
C LEU A 88 12.14 -18.56 -16.56
N CYS A 89 12.98 -17.80 -15.85
CA CYS A 89 12.49 -16.79 -14.90
C CYS A 89 11.67 -15.70 -15.61
N SER A 90 12.15 -15.18 -16.74
CA SER A 90 11.44 -14.18 -17.54
C SER A 90 10.09 -14.70 -18.04
N LEU A 91 10.03 -15.96 -18.47
CA LEU A 91 8.78 -16.62 -18.84
C LEU A 91 7.83 -16.73 -17.66
N ILE A 92 8.32 -17.11 -16.47
CA ILE A 92 7.49 -17.15 -15.27
C ILE A 92 6.96 -15.77 -14.92
N TYR A 93 7.75 -14.70 -15.07
CA TYR A 93 7.34 -13.35 -14.68
C TYR A 93 6.35 -12.71 -15.68
N TYR A 94 6.55 -12.97 -16.97
CA TYR A 94 5.83 -12.32 -18.08
C TYR A 94 5.50 -13.36 -19.16
N PRO A 95 4.62 -14.33 -18.85
CA PRO A 95 4.40 -15.47 -19.74
C PRO A 95 3.84 -15.07 -21.09
N GLU A 96 2.87 -14.16 -21.14
CA GLU A 96 2.24 -13.71 -22.38
C GLU A 96 3.27 -13.01 -23.28
N GLN A 97 3.99 -12.01 -22.74
CA GLN A 97 4.96 -11.24 -23.52
C GLN A 97 6.14 -12.10 -23.97
N LYS A 98 6.59 -13.04 -23.13
CA LYS A 98 7.71 -13.93 -23.47
C LYS A 98 7.31 -14.96 -24.52
N LEU A 99 6.09 -15.49 -24.49
CA LEU A 99 5.57 -16.42 -25.50
C LEU A 99 5.51 -15.78 -26.89
N GLU A 100 5.06 -14.52 -26.98
CA GLU A 100 5.07 -13.77 -28.25
C GLU A 100 6.48 -13.69 -28.86
N LEU A 101 7.49 -13.38 -28.04
CA LEU A 101 8.88 -13.32 -28.49
C LEU A 101 9.40 -14.70 -28.92
N VAL A 102 9.12 -15.74 -28.14
CA VAL A 102 9.57 -17.12 -28.42
C VAL A 102 9.03 -17.59 -29.76
N LYS A 103 7.75 -17.38 -30.05
CA LYS A 103 7.12 -17.79 -31.32
C LYS A 103 7.73 -17.14 -32.56
N VAL A 104 8.40 -15.99 -32.42
CA VAL A 104 9.08 -15.31 -33.51
C VAL A 104 10.51 -15.85 -33.70
N THR A 105 11.15 -16.29 -32.62
CA THR A 105 12.57 -16.67 -32.64
C THR A 105 12.81 -18.17 -32.72
N GLU A 106 11.87 -19.00 -32.26
CA GLU A 106 12.06 -20.44 -32.12
C GLU A 106 11.66 -21.17 -33.40
N GLU A 107 12.55 -22.02 -33.91
CA GLU A 107 12.30 -22.78 -35.14
C GLU A 107 11.42 -24.01 -34.89
N ASP A 108 11.61 -24.69 -33.75
CA ASP A 108 10.78 -25.83 -33.32
C ASP A 108 10.04 -25.49 -32.02
N ILE A 109 8.87 -24.87 -32.19
CA ILE A 109 8.03 -24.47 -31.06
C ILE A 109 7.50 -25.67 -30.26
N ASN A 110 7.34 -26.83 -30.88
CA ASN A 110 6.80 -28.01 -30.20
C ASN A 110 7.84 -28.62 -29.25
N ASP A 111 9.09 -28.75 -29.71
CA ASP A 111 10.19 -29.18 -28.83
C ASP A 111 10.40 -28.18 -27.68
N TRP A 112 10.33 -26.87 -27.97
CA TRP A 112 10.38 -25.84 -26.94
C TRP A 112 9.25 -25.98 -25.91
N TYR A 113 8.01 -26.26 -26.35
CA TYR A 113 6.90 -26.51 -25.44
C TYR A 113 7.16 -27.73 -24.56
N HIS A 114 7.68 -28.83 -25.10
CA HIS A 114 8.04 -30.02 -24.32
C HIS A 114 9.00 -29.67 -23.19
N ILE A 115 10.14 -29.07 -23.52
CA ILE A 115 11.19 -28.72 -22.56
C ILE A 115 10.64 -27.76 -21.49
N THR A 116 9.93 -26.72 -21.93
CA THR A 116 9.42 -25.67 -21.05
C THR A 116 8.35 -26.18 -20.10
N LEU A 117 7.42 -27.01 -20.56
CA LEU A 117 6.37 -27.58 -19.71
C LEU A 117 6.94 -28.46 -18.61
N HIS A 118 7.94 -29.30 -18.91
CA HIS A 118 8.63 -30.10 -17.89
C HIS A 118 9.34 -29.23 -16.85
N GLN A 119 10.03 -28.17 -17.30
CA GLN A 119 10.70 -27.24 -16.40
C GLN A 119 9.71 -26.51 -15.49
N LEU A 120 8.59 -26.00 -16.04
CA LEU A 120 7.55 -25.31 -15.28
C LEU A 120 6.87 -26.23 -14.27
N VAL A 121 6.57 -27.49 -14.64
CA VAL A 121 6.02 -28.49 -13.72
C VAL A 121 6.99 -28.75 -12.57
N ALA A 122 8.28 -28.89 -12.83
CA ALA A 122 9.29 -29.09 -11.79
C ALA A 122 9.35 -27.88 -10.82
N VAL A 123 9.37 -26.65 -11.34
CA VAL A 123 9.32 -25.44 -10.50
C VAL A 123 8.04 -25.39 -9.67
N CYS A 124 6.89 -25.68 -10.29
CA CYS A 124 5.59 -25.67 -9.64
C CYS A 124 5.51 -26.69 -8.50
N ARG A 125 6.05 -27.90 -8.70
CA ARG A 125 6.16 -28.93 -7.64
C ARG A 125 6.94 -28.38 -6.44
N THR A 126 8.11 -27.79 -6.68
CA THR A 126 8.96 -27.24 -5.62
C THR A 126 8.29 -26.12 -4.85
N VAL A 127 7.66 -25.14 -5.50
CA VAL A 127 6.97 -24.06 -4.79
C VAL A 127 5.72 -24.56 -4.04
N SER A 128 5.05 -25.58 -4.56
CA SER A 128 3.84 -26.16 -3.95
C SER A 128 4.11 -27.06 -2.74
N SER A 129 5.32 -27.64 -2.63
CA SER A 129 5.70 -28.64 -1.61
C SER A 129 5.47 -28.24 -0.15
N LYS A 130 5.48 -26.93 0.15
CA LYS A 130 5.25 -26.37 1.49
C LYS A 130 3.76 -26.21 1.85
N TYR A 131 2.85 -26.60 0.96
CA TYR A 131 1.41 -26.41 1.14
C TYR A 131 0.64 -27.73 1.14
N THR A 132 -0.53 -27.71 1.80
CA THR A 132 -1.47 -28.84 1.69
C THR A 132 -2.02 -28.96 0.28
N ARG A 133 -2.37 -30.19 -0.12
CA ARG A 133 -3.05 -30.46 -1.40
C ARG A 133 -4.32 -29.62 -1.56
N SER A 134 -5.08 -29.43 -0.49
CA SER A 134 -6.29 -28.61 -0.49
C SER A 134 -5.99 -27.14 -0.83
N LYS A 135 -4.92 -26.56 -0.26
CA LYS A 135 -4.50 -25.18 -0.53
C LYS A 135 -3.99 -25.00 -1.96
N VAL A 136 -3.20 -25.96 -2.46
CA VAL A 136 -2.74 -25.97 -3.85
C VAL A 136 -3.94 -26.04 -4.78
N ARG A 137 -4.85 -27.01 -4.60
CA ARG A 137 -6.05 -27.18 -5.44
C ARG A 137 -6.91 -25.91 -5.53
N LYS A 138 -7.12 -25.22 -4.41
CA LYS A 138 -7.86 -23.94 -4.38
C LYS A 138 -7.16 -22.79 -5.11
N SER A 139 -5.89 -22.94 -5.44
CA SER A 139 -5.08 -21.95 -6.14
C SER A 139 -4.93 -22.23 -7.63
N LEU A 140 -5.46 -23.36 -8.12
CA LEU A 140 -5.37 -23.75 -9.52
C LEU A 140 -6.51 -23.14 -10.34
N PRO A 141 -6.25 -22.77 -11.60
CA PRO A 141 -7.29 -22.32 -12.53
C PRO A 141 -8.28 -23.44 -12.83
N ALA A 142 -9.56 -23.10 -13.01
CA ALA A 142 -10.63 -24.09 -13.21
C ALA A 142 -10.35 -25.00 -14.42
N ASP A 143 -9.96 -24.41 -15.55
CA ASP A 143 -9.77 -25.09 -16.84
C ASP A 143 -8.66 -26.15 -16.81
N PHE A 144 -7.62 -25.93 -15.99
CA PHE A 144 -6.45 -26.82 -15.90
C PHE A 144 -6.27 -27.47 -14.52
N SER A 145 -7.27 -27.34 -13.63
CA SER A 145 -7.15 -27.75 -12.23
C SER A 145 -6.79 -29.23 -12.09
N TYR A 146 -7.48 -30.09 -12.85
CA TYR A 146 -7.24 -31.53 -12.81
C TYR A 146 -5.85 -31.88 -13.36
N ILE A 147 -5.50 -31.33 -14.52
CA ILE A 147 -4.22 -31.61 -15.20
C ILE A 147 -3.04 -31.19 -14.36
N ILE A 148 -3.07 -29.96 -13.79
CA ILE A 148 -1.99 -29.48 -12.93
C ILE A 148 -1.90 -30.35 -11.66
N GLN A 149 -3.02 -30.82 -11.09
CA GLN A 149 -2.96 -31.75 -9.97
C GLN A 149 -2.26 -33.06 -10.34
N GLU A 150 -2.61 -33.69 -11.46
CA GLU A 150 -1.94 -34.92 -11.91
C GLU A 150 -0.44 -34.70 -12.07
N LEU A 151 -0.06 -33.60 -12.72
CA LEU A 151 1.34 -33.22 -12.91
C LEU A 151 2.07 -32.92 -11.60
N LEU A 152 1.41 -32.41 -10.56
CA LEU A 152 2.06 -32.10 -9.28
C LEU A 152 2.25 -33.32 -8.36
N HIS A 153 1.36 -34.32 -8.43
CA HIS A 153 1.40 -35.45 -7.50
C HIS A 153 2.37 -36.56 -7.93
N GLU A 154 2.62 -36.69 -9.23
CA GLU A 154 3.43 -37.78 -9.76
C GLU A 154 4.93 -37.54 -9.62
N HIS A 155 5.57 -38.23 -8.67
CA HIS A 155 7.03 -38.26 -8.56
C HIS A 155 7.59 -39.15 -9.67
N THR A 156 8.15 -38.53 -10.69
CA THR A 156 8.74 -39.20 -11.86
C THR A 156 10.09 -39.85 -11.55
N GLU A 157 10.65 -39.60 -10.37
CA GLU A 157 12.06 -39.92 -10.06
C GLU A 157 12.37 -41.42 -9.96
N ASN A 158 11.40 -42.35 -9.96
CA ASN A 158 11.67 -43.79 -9.89
C ASN A 158 10.59 -44.69 -10.54
N ASN A 159 9.82 -44.19 -11.52
CA ASN A 159 8.76 -45.00 -12.15
C ASN A 159 8.56 -44.65 -13.63
N SER A 160 9.04 -45.53 -14.52
CA SER A 160 8.97 -45.36 -15.98
C SER A 160 7.54 -45.19 -16.50
N ASN A 161 6.55 -45.87 -15.91
CA ASN A 161 5.16 -45.76 -16.31
C ASN A 161 4.58 -44.38 -15.98
N LYS A 162 5.02 -43.77 -14.87
CA LYS A 162 4.59 -42.43 -14.45
C LYS A 162 5.22 -41.33 -15.30
N THR A 163 6.48 -41.50 -15.71
CA THR A 163 7.12 -40.60 -16.67
C THR A 163 6.44 -40.65 -18.03
N ALA A 164 6.12 -41.84 -18.53
CA ALA A 164 5.36 -41.99 -19.78
C ALA A 164 3.97 -41.33 -19.69
N TYR A 165 3.27 -41.47 -18.57
CA TYR A 165 1.98 -40.81 -18.34
C TYR A 165 2.07 -39.28 -18.38
N VAL A 166 3.07 -38.69 -17.71
CA VAL A 166 3.31 -37.24 -17.76
C VAL A 166 3.61 -36.77 -19.17
N ASN A 167 4.42 -37.50 -19.93
CA ASN A 167 4.73 -37.17 -21.32
C ASN A 167 3.48 -37.16 -22.20
N VAL A 168 2.60 -38.16 -22.06
CA VAL A 168 1.33 -38.21 -22.80
C VAL A 168 0.43 -37.01 -22.48
N ILE A 169 0.39 -36.56 -21.23
CA ILE A 169 -0.34 -35.33 -20.86
C ILE A 169 0.24 -34.12 -21.60
N VAL A 170 1.57 -33.97 -21.60
CA VAL A 170 2.27 -32.87 -22.29
C VAL A 170 2.03 -32.93 -23.81
N ASP A 171 2.19 -34.11 -24.43
CA ASP A 171 1.89 -34.36 -25.85
C ASP A 171 0.45 -33.97 -26.20
N THR A 172 -0.50 -34.30 -25.32
CA THR A 172 -1.92 -33.99 -25.52
C THR A 172 -2.17 -32.48 -25.44
N ILE A 173 -1.53 -31.77 -24.50
CA ILE A 173 -1.64 -30.30 -24.39
C ILE A 173 -1.14 -29.63 -25.67
N ILE A 174 -0.01 -30.10 -26.22
CA ILE A 174 0.60 -29.55 -27.43
C ILE A 174 -0.24 -29.88 -28.67
N SER A 175 -0.60 -31.14 -28.87
CA SER A 175 -1.39 -31.58 -30.04
C SER A 175 -2.80 -31.01 -30.10
N THR A 176 -3.38 -30.62 -28.96
CA THR A 176 -4.67 -29.92 -28.89
C THR A 176 -4.56 -28.40 -29.08
N GLY A 177 -3.35 -27.85 -29.25
CA GLY A 177 -3.12 -26.42 -29.46
C GLY A 177 -3.31 -25.57 -28.20
N ARG A 178 -3.23 -26.17 -27.00
CA ARG A 178 -3.49 -25.52 -25.71
C ARG A 178 -2.22 -25.18 -24.91
N ALA A 179 -1.05 -25.33 -25.52
CA ALA A 179 0.24 -25.14 -24.86
C ALA A 179 0.43 -23.74 -24.26
N ASP A 180 0.10 -22.68 -25.01
CA ASP A 180 0.26 -21.30 -24.52
C ASP A 180 -0.61 -21.02 -23.29
N ASP A 181 -1.91 -21.35 -23.39
CA ASP A 181 -2.89 -21.18 -22.31
C ASP A 181 -2.42 -21.92 -21.05
N PHE A 182 -1.87 -23.13 -21.23
CA PHE A 182 -1.35 -23.94 -20.13
C PHE A 182 -0.08 -23.34 -19.52
N ILE A 183 0.85 -22.84 -20.34
CA ILE A 183 2.08 -22.17 -19.86
C ILE A 183 1.72 -20.93 -19.05
N ILE A 184 0.82 -20.09 -19.55
CA ILE A 184 0.34 -18.90 -18.82
C ILE A 184 -0.29 -19.32 -17.49
N ALA A 185 -1.16 -20.33 -17.51
CA ALA A 185 -1.82 -20.85 -16.33
C ALA A 185 -0.83 -21.36 -15.27
N ILE A 186 0.15 -22.18 -15.64
CA ILE A 186 1.12 -22.73 -14.68
C ILE A 186 2.09 -21.67 -14.17
N CYS A 187 2.51 -20.70 -15.00
CA CYS A 187 3.31 -19.55 -14.55
C CYS A 187 2.55 -18.74 -13.49
N ASN A 188 1.27 -18.45 -13.71
CA ASN A 188 0.42 -17.74 -12.75
C ASN A 188 0.23 -18.54 -11.44
N VAL A 189 0.14 -19.87 -11.51
CA VAL A 189 0.12 -20.74 -10.31
C VAL A 189 1.46 -20.66 -9.56
N ILE A 190 2.59 -20.69 -10.26
CA ILE A 190 3.93 -20.55 -9.65
C ILE A 190 4.04 -19.21 -8.93
N GLN A 191 3.67 -18.10 -9.58
CA GLN A 191 3.68 -16.76 -8.98
C GLN A 191 2.81 -16.72 -7.72
N ARG A 192 1.58 -17.23 -7.80
CA ARG A 192 0.63 -17.27 -6.68
C ARG A 192 1.15 -18.08 -5.49
N LEU A 193 1.76 -19.25 -5.74
CA LEU A 193 2.30 -20.11 -4.68
C LEU A 193 3.67 -19.64 -4.16
N ALA A 194 4.36 -18.75 -4.88
CA ALA A 194 5.63 -18.20 -4.43
C ALA A 194 5.47 -17.28 -3.21
N ILE A 195 4.35 -16.56 -3.10
CA ILE A 195 4.00 -15.64 -2.00
C ILE A 195 2.77 -16.17 -1.27
N ASP A 196 2.93 -16.53 0.00
CA ASP A 196 1.80 -17.01 0.80
C ASP A 196 0.92 -15.88 1.33
N GLN A 197 1.57 -14.87 1.91
CA GLN A 197 0.95 -13.71 2.52
C GLN A 197 1.72 -12.47 2.11
N LEU A 198 1.02 -11.47 1.59
CA LEU A 198 1.57 -10.15 1.28
C LEU A 198 1.27 -9.17 2.43
N HIS A 199 2.30 -8.51 2.94
CA HIS A 199 2.18 -7.45 3.94
C HIS A 199 2.58 -6.13 3.30
N ILE A 200 1.64 -5.20 3.21
CA ILE A 200 1.90 -3.84 2.75
C ILE A 200 2.11 -2.94 3.97
N LEU A 201 3.27 -2.32 4.05
CA LEU A 201 3.62 -1.34 5.07
C LEU A 201 3.33 0.06 4.54
N GLY A 202 2.05 0.33 4.34
CA GLY A 202 1.47 1.64 4.05
C GLY A 202 1.91 2.30 2.76
N ASP A 203 1.39 3.51 2.59
CA ASP A 203 1.76 4.48 1.57
C ASP A 203 1.60 3.94 0.14
N ILE A 204 0.36 3.59 -0.22
CA ILE A 204 0.01 3.20 -1.59
C ILE A 204 -0.04 4.41 -2.55
N TYR A 205 -0.26 5.63 -2.05
CA TYR A 205 -0.62 6.80 -2.86
C TYR A 205 0.48 7.89 -3.00
N ASP A 206 0.17 8.92 -3.81
CA ASP A 206 0.76 10.27 -3.95
C ASP A 206 1.99 10.53 -4.85
N ARG A 207 2.87 9.57 -5.16
CA ARG A 207 4.06 9.87 -5.99
C ARG A 207 3.93 9.37 -7.43
N GLY A 208 3.77 8.07 -7.61
CA GLY A 208 3.66 7.36 -8.88
C GLY A 208 2.23 7.21 -9.41
N PRO A 209 2.07 6.99 -10.73
CA PRO A 209 0.82 7.23 -11.44
C PRO A 209 -0.28 6.18 -11.24
N GLY A 210 0.03 5.02 -10.66
CA GLY A 210 -0.82 3.84 -10.72
C GLY A 210 -1.37 3.36 -9.38
N ALA A 211 -1.61 4.24 -8.40
CA ALA A 211 -2.17 3.83 -7.10
C ALA A 211 -3.51 3.08 -7.26
N HIS A 212 -4.37 3.54 -8.19
CA HIS A 212 -5.62 2.87 -8.53
C HIS A 212 -5.42 1.48 -9.16
N ILE A 213 -4.36 1.28 -9.97
CA ILE A 213 -3.99 -0.01 -10.58
C ILE A 213 -3.48 -0.99 -9.51
N ILE A 214 -2.70 -0.50 -8.54
CA ILE A 214 -2.25 -1.28 -7.39
C ILE A 214 -3.46 -1.77 -6.59
N MET A 215 -4.42 -0.89 -6.31
CA MET A 215 -5.63 -1.26 -5.58
C MET A 215 -6.54 -2.24 -6.36
N ASP A 216 -6.66 -2.09 -7.68
CA ASP A 216 -7.35 -3.07 -8.54
C ASP A 216 -6.65 -4.44 -8.47
N THR A 217 -5.31 -4.45 -8.50
CA THR A 217 -4.51 -5.67 -8.34
C THR A 217 -4.76 -6.33 -6.97
N MET A 218 -4.80 -5.53 -5.91
CA MET A 218 -5.06 -5.99 -4.54
C MET A 218 -6.48 -6.51 -4.31
N ALA A 219 -7.48 -5.97 -5.02
CA ALA A 219 -8.85 -6.48 -4.96
C ALA A 219 -8.97 -7.93 -5.44
N GLY A 220 -8.12 -8.36 -6.38
CA GLY A 220 -8.06 -9.73 -6.90
C GLY A 220 -7.01 -10.63 -6.25
N TYR A 221 -6.17 -10.09 -5.35
CA TYR A 221 -5.05 -10.82 -4.78
C TYR A 221 -5.48 -11.78 -3.67
N HIS A 222 -4.77 -12.90 -3.51
CA HIS A 222 -5.27 -14.03 -2.71
C HIS A 222 -5.22 -13.84 -1.20
N SER A 223 -4.17 -13.21 -0.68
CA SER A 223 -4.01 -13.01 0.75
C SER A 223 -3.05 -11.87 1.02
N TRP A 224 -3.58 -10.80 1.61
CA TRP A 224 -2.79 -9.63 1.96
C TRP A 224 -3.39 -8.85 3.12
N ASP A 225 -2.54 -8.09 3.80
CA ASP A 225 -2.92 -7.08 4.78
C ASP A 225 -2.09 -5.80 4.59
N ILE A 226 -2.59 -4.70 5.14
CA ILE A 226 -1.92 -3.39 5.08
C ILE A 226 -1.87 -2.70 6.44
N GLN A 227 -0.74 -2.09 6.76
CA GLN A 227 -0.66 -1.11 7.84
C GLN A 227 -0.76 0.28 7.26
N TRP A 228 -1.79 1.04 7.63
CA TRP A 228 -2.08 2.31 6.98
C TRP A 228 -0.98 3.33 7.23
N GLY A 229 -0.47 3.89 6.14
CA GLY A 229 0.44 5.01 6.19
C GLY A 229 -0.26 6.36 6.23
N ASN A 230 0.55 7.41 6.40
CA ASN A 230 0.02 8.76 6.47
C ASN A 230 -0.61 9.19 5.14
N HIS A 231 -0.06 8.76 4.00
CA HIS A 231 -0.66 9.05 2.70
C HIS A 231 -1.99 8.31 2.54
N ASP A 232 -2.05 7.05 2.97
CA ASP A 232 -3.29 6.26 2.95
C ASP A 232 -4.41 6.94 3.76
N ILE A 233 -4.09 7.43 4.96
CA ILE A 233 -5.06 8.12 5.83
C ILE A 233 -5.55 9.44 5.22
N LEU A 234 -4.68 10.19 4.54
CA LEU A 234 -5.07 11.42 3.84
C LEU A 234 -6.07 11.10 2.72
N TRP A 235 -5.85 10.05 1.95
CA TRP A 235 -6.79 9.58 0.92
C TRP A 235 -8.09 9.05 1.52
N MET A 236 -8.05 8.36 2.66
CA MET A 236 -9.26 7.99 3.41
C MET A 236 -10.05 9.22 3.84
N GLY A 237 -9.38 10.23 4.42
CA GLY A 237 -10.02 11.48 4.82
C GLY A 237 -10.64 12.24 3.65
N ALA A 238 -9.95 12.28 2.51
CA ALA A 238 -10.48 12.90 1.29
C ALA A 238 -11.73 12.17 0.77
N CYS A 239 -11.70 10.84 0.73
CA CYS A 239 -12.87 10.02 0.36
C CYS A 239 -14.05 10.21 1.32
N ALA A 240 -13.76 10.39 2.61
CA ALA A 240 -14.78 10.60 3.63
C ALA A 240 -15.38 12.02 3.59
N GLY A 241 -14.71 12.98 2.94
CA GLY A 241 -15.21 14.36 2.73
C GLY A 241 -14.48 15.44 3.53
N ASN A 242 -13.26 15.19 4.01
CA ASN A 242 -12.47 16.22 4.68
C ASN A 242 -11.82 17.13 3.63
N ASP A 243 -12.22 18.40 3.61
CA ASP A 243 -11.78 19.39 2.63
C ASP A 243 -10.27 19.67 2.67
N ALA A 244 -9.65 19.68 3.86
CA ALA A 244 -8.20 19.82 3.98
C ALA A 244 -7.44 18.61 3.42
N CYS A 245 -7.94 17.39 3.63
CA CYS A 245 -7.41 16.17 3.00
C CYS A 245 -7.58 16.19 1.48
N ILE A 246 -8.73 16.64 0.97
CA ILE A 246 -8.97 16.78 -0.47
C ILE A 246 -7.95 17.74 -1.08
N CYS A 247 -7.75 18.91 -0.47
CA CYS A 247 -6.74 19.86 -0.91
C CYS A 247 -5.34 19.24 -0.87
N ASN A 248 -5.01 18.50 0.20
CA ASN A 248 -3.71 17.86 0.35
C ASN A 248 -3.42 16.83 -0.74
N VAL A 249 -4.37 15.93 -1.01
CA VAL A 249 -4.27 14.91 -2.06
C VAL A 249 -4.07 15.55 -3.44
N ILE A 250 -4.85 16.58 -3.77
CA ILE A 250 -4.72 17.30 -5.05
C ILE A 250 -3.36 18.02 -5.11
N ARG A 251 -2.96 18.69 -4.03
CA ARG A 251 -1.69 19.42 -3.94
C ARG A 251 -0.49 18.49 -4.15
N LEU A 252 -0.48 17.33 -3.49
CA LEU A 252 0.61 16.35 -3.64
C LEU A 252 0.64 15.78 -5.07
N SER A 253 -0.52 15.46 -5.63
CA SER A 253 -0.65 14.99 -7.01
C SER A 253 -0.08 16.00 -8.00
N LEU A 254 -0.41 17.28 -7.86
CA LEU A 254 0.14 18.37 -8.69
C LEU A 254 1.65 18.56 -8.46
N ARG A 255 2.11 18.49 -7.20
CA ARG A 255 3.52 18.64 -6.85
C ARG A 255 4.41 17.60 -7.52
N TYR A 256 3.93 16.38 -7.73
CA TYR A 256 4.66 15.30 -8.39
C TYR A 256 4.26 15.10 -9.86
N ALA A 257 3.51 16.04 -10.44
CA ALA A 257 3.01 15.96 -11.82
C ALA A 257 2.25 14.64 -12.12
N ASN A 258 1.52 14.15 -11.14
CA ASN A 258 0.81 12.88 -11.19
C ASN A 258 -0.70 13.09 -11.03
N LEU A 259 -1.36 13.38 -12.15
CA LEU A 259 -2.81 13.58 -12.19
C LEU A 259 -3.58 12.33 -12.62
N THR A 260 -2.88 11.35 -13.23
CA THR A 260 -3.48 10.12 -13.75
C THR A 260 -4.31 9.38 -12.70
N THR A 261 -3.81 9.27 -11.46
CA THR A 261 -4.58 8.61 -10.40
C THR A 261 -5.88 9.36 -10.06
N LEU A 262 -5.89 10.69 -10.08
CA LEU A 262 -7.08 11.49 -9.79
C LEU A 262 -8.08 11.45 -10.94
N GLU A 263 -7.63 11.81 -12.14
CA GLU A 263 -8.50 12.03 -13.30
C GLU A 263 -8.93 10.71 -13.94
N GLU A 264 -7.98 9.88 -14.37
CA GLU A 264 -8.27 8.60 -15.05
C GLU A 264 -8.63 7.51 -14.04
N GLY A 265 -7.93 7.48 -12.90
CA GLY A 265 -8.10 6.44 -11.89
C GLY A 265 -9.41 6.54 -11.12
N TYR A 266 -9.75 7.75 -10.65
CA TYR A 266 -10.89 7.99 -9.77
C TYR A 266 -11.97 8.91 -10.34
N GLY A 267 -11.79 9.46 -11.55
CA GLY A 267 -12.77 10.31 -12.20
C GLY A 267 -12.94 11.69 -11.54
N ILE A 268 -11.91 12.19 -10.84
CA ILE A 268 -11.95 13.48 -10.16
C ILE A 268 -11.78 14.60 -11.18
N ASN A 269 -12.76 15.50 -11.26
CA ASN A 269 -12.76 16.59 -12.22
C ASN A 269 -11.95 17.80 -11.70
N LEU A 270 -10.80 18.07 -12.31
CA LEU A 270 -9.93 19.20 -11.96
C LEU A 270 -10.12 20.45 -12.86
N VAL A 271 -11.00 20.41 -13.86
CA VAL A 271 -11.30 21.56 -14.73
C VAL A 271 -11.73 22.81 -13.93
N PRO A 272 -12.57 22.70 -12.87
CA PRO A 272 -12.90 23.86 -12.04
C PRO A 272 -11.66 24.51 -11.39
N LEU A 273 -10.70 23.70 -10.94
CA LEU A 273 -9.46 24.18 -10.34
C LEU A 273 -8.56 24.84 -11.38
N ALA A 274 -8.43 24.25 -12.57
CA ALA A 274 -7.67 24.83 -13.67
C ALA A 274 -8.22 26.20 -14.07
N THR A 275 -9.54 26.31 -14.23
CA THR A 275 -10.22 27.57 -14.59
C THR A 275 -9.99 28.64 -13.53
N PHE A 276 -10.22 28.29 -12.25
CA PHE A 276 -9.97 29.19 -11.13
C PHE A 276 -8.51 29.66 -11.08
N ALA A 277 -7.56 28.73 -11.22
CA ALA A 277 -6.13 29.05 -11.15
C ALA A 277 -5.70 30.02 -12.26
N MET A 278 -6.20 29.83 -13.49
CA MET A 278 -5.92 30.72 -14.62
C MET A 278 -6.49 32.13 -14.40
N GLU A 279 -7.73 32.24 -13.91
CA GLU A 279 -8.39 33.52 -13.67
C GLU A 279 -7.75 34.31 -12.52
N VAL A 280 -7.38 33.62 -11.44
CA VAL A 280 -6.85 34.23 -10.22
C VAL A 280 -5.37 34.59 -10.35
N TYR A 281 -4.55 33.69 -10.90
CA TYR A 281 -3.10 33.88 -10.93
C TYR A 281 -2.58 34.45 -12.24
N LYS A 282 -3.34 34.39 -13.36
CA LYS A 282 -3.05 35.06 -14.64
C LYS A 282 -1.59 34.88 -15.12
N ASP A 283 -0.77 35.91 -14.97
CA ASP A 283 0.63 35.98 -15.42
C ASP A 283 1.66 35.65 -14.33
N ASP A 284 1.21 35.25 -13.14
CA ASP A 284 2.09 34.75 -12.08
C ASP A 284 2.87 33.52 -12.56
N PRO A 285 4.21 33.55 -12.52
CA PRO A 285 5.04 32.44 -12.96
C PRO A 285 4.96 31.23 -12.01
N CYS A 286 4.54 31.42 -10.76
CA CYS A 286 4.36 30.37 -9.76
C CYS A 286 5.60 29.46 -9.58
N GLU A 287 6.82 30.02 -9.67
CA GLU A 287 8.08 29.27 -9.76
C GLU A 287 8.27 28.28 -8.59
N GLU A 288 7.84 28.65 -7.39
CA GLU A 288 7.96 27.82 -6.17
C GLU A 288 7.03 26.61 -6.17
N PHE A 289 6.02 26.63 -7.04
CA PHE A 289 5.00 25.59 -7.18
C PHE A 289 5.21 24.75 -8.43
N MET A 290 6.33 24.93 -9.13
CA MET A 290 6.68 24.09 -10.27
C MET A 290 6.73 22.60 -9.86
N PRO A 291 6.12 21.70 -10.64
CA PRO A 291 6.11 20.29 -10.33
C PRO A 291 7.53 19.71 -10.24
N ARG A 292 7.74 18.82 -9.28
CA ARG A 292 8.96 18.04 -9.15
C ARG A 292 8.91 16.87 -10.12
N LEU A 293 9.50 17.07 -11.29
CA LEU A 293 9.65 16.02 -12.29
C LEU A 293 10.67 14.99 -11.76
N SER A 294 10.17 13.89 -11.17
CA SER A 294 10.95 12.73 -10.74
C SER A 294 10.33 11.49 -11.35
N GLY A 295 11.12 10.48 -11.74
CA GLY A 295 10.59 9.16 -12.09
C GLY A 295 9.83 9.06 -13.43
N GLY A 296 10.41 9.55 -14.53
CA GLY A 296 9.91 9.20 -15.87
C GLY A 296 8.70 10.01 -16.36
N ALA A 297 8.33 11.10 -15.68
CA ALA A 297 7.42 12.10 -16.24
C ALA A 297 7.90 12.49 -17.64
N LYS A 298 7.06 12.21 -18.65
CA LYS A 298 7.31 12.57 -20.06
C LYS A 298 7.64 14.06 -20.15
N GLN A 299 8.31 14.46 -21.22
CA GLN A 299 8.47 15.87 -21.60
C GLN A 299 7.09 16.55 -21.56
N VAL A 300 6.77 17.24 -20.46
CA VAL A 300 5.55 18.02 -20.31
C VAL A 300 5.82 19.37 -20.97
N ASP A 301 4.92 19.81 -21.84
CA ASP A 301 5.09 21.11 -22.48
C ASP A 301 4.99 22.25 -21.45
N GLU A 302 5.62 23.37 -21.79
CA GLU A 302 5.76 24.52 -20.90
C GLU A 302 4.41 25.09 -20.45
N LYS A 303 3.37 25.03 -21.29
CA LYS A 303 2.04 25.54 -20.94
C LYS A 303 1.38 24.66 -19.87
N THR A 304 1.48 23.35 -20.04
CA THR A 304 0.97 22.38 -19.06
C THR A 304 1.71 22.49 -17.73
N LEU A 305 3.05 22.67 -17.76
CA LEU A 305 3.83 22.93 -16.55
C LEU A 305 3.37 24.20 -15.82
N ARG A 306 3.21 25.31 -16.54
CA ARG A 306 2.73 26.58 -15.96
C ARG A 306 1.34 26.43 -15.36
N LEU A 307 0.40 25.80 -16.07
CA LEU A 307 -0.94 25.56 -15.55
C LEU A 307 -0.90 24.70 -14.28
N THR A 308 -0.09 23.65 -14.28
CA THR A 308 0.08 22.77 -13.11
C THR A 308 0.62 23.55 -11.91
N ALA A 309 1.58 24.44 -12.12
CA ALA A 309 2.12 25.31 -11.07
C ALA A 309 1.08 26.29 -10.53
N GLN A 310 0.25 26.89 -11.40
CA GLN A 310 -0.85 27.76 -10.99
C GLN A 310 -1.89 27.01 -10.17
N MET A 311 -2.30 25.81 -10.63
CA MET A 311 -3.21 24.94 -9.89
C MET A 311 -2.62 24.53 -8.55
N HIS A 312 -1.32 24.21 -8.51
CA HIS A 312 -0.60 23.83 -7.30
C HIS A 312 -0.57 24.98 -6.29
N LYS A 313 -0.29 26.21 -6.74
CA LYS A 313 -0.34 27.41 -5.90
C LYS A 313 -1.76 27.68 -5.38
N ALA A 314 -2.76 27.61 -6.26
CA ALA A 314 -4.15 27.82 -5.93
C ALA A 314 -4.63 26.85 -4.84
N ILE A 315 -4.43 25.54 -5.05
CA ILE A 315 -4.87 24.53 -4.09
C ILE A 315 -4.06 24.58 -2.79
N ALA A 316 -2.80 24.99 -2.83
CA ALA A 316 -1.99 25.17 -1.62
C ALA A 316 -2.50 26.33 -0.74
N VAL A 317 -2.87 27.46 -1.35
CA VAL A 317 -3.47 28.58 -0.61
C VAL A 317 -4.81 28.17 0.02
N ILE A 318 -5.65 27.46 -0.73
CA ILE A 318 -6.92 26.95 -0.21
C ILE A 318 -6.67 25.94 0.91
N GLN A 319 -5.74 24.99 0.73
CA GLN A 319 -5.35 24.03 1.77
C GLN A 319 -5.00 24.73 3.07
N PHE A 320 -4.10 25.72 3.04
CA PHE A 320 -3.66 26.40 4.26
C PHE A 320 -4.80 27.17 4.96
N LYS A 321 -5.80 27.65 4.21
CA LYS A 321 -7.02 28.25 4.77
C LYS A 321 -7.92 27.20 5.44
N GLU A 322 -8.15 26.06 4.79
CA GLU A 322 -8.91 24.94 5.35
C GLU A 322 -8.24 24.37 6.62
N GLU A 323 -6.92 24.20 6.59
CA GLU A 323 -6.13 23.76 7.73
C GLU A 323 -6.23 24.72 8.91
N ALA A 324 -6.13 26.02 8.66
CA ALA A 324 -6.29 27.03 9.71
C ALA A 324 -7.69 26.96 10.35
N GLN A 325 -8.75 26.86 9.54
CA GLN A 325 -10.11 26.72 10.06
C GLN A 325 -10.27 25.45 10.92
N LEU A 326 -9.61 24.34 10.55
CA LEU A 326 -9.57 23.13 11.38
C LEU A 326 -8.84 23.37 12.72
N PHE A 327 -7.71 24.09 12.71
CA PHE A 327 -6.97 24.41 13.94
C PHE A 327 -7.73 25.37 14.87
N GLU A 328 -8.52 26.28 14.31
CA GLU A 328 -9.42 27.17 15.06
C GLU A 328 -10.60 26.41 15.67
N ALA A 329 -11.16 25.45 14.93
CA ALA A 329 -12.25 24.59 15.41
C ALA A 329 -11.78 23.60 16.50
N HIS A 330 -10.50 23.22 16.49
CA HIS A 330 -9.90 22.26 17.41
C HIS A 330 -8.71 22.84 18.19
N PRO A 331 -8.94 23.83 19.08
CA PRO A 331 -7.87 24.48 19.83
C PRO A 331 -7.07 23.52 20.71
N GLU A 332 -7.67 22.41 21.14
CA GLU A 332 -7.06 21.35 21.93
C GLU A 332 -5.85 20.68 21.27
N TRP A 333 -5.75 20.73 19.93
CA TRP A 333 -4.61 20.16 19.20
C TRP A 333 -3.33 20.98 19.34
N LYS A 334 -3.43 22.23 19.78
CA LYS A 334 -2.29 23.14 19.95
C LYS A 334 -1.46 23.31 18.65
N MET A 335 -2.15 23.44 17.52
CA MET A 335 -1.58 23.58 16.17
C MET A 335 -1.66 25.01 15.62
N GLN A 336 -1.97 26.01 16.43
CA GLN A 336 -2.10 27.41 15.99
C GLN A 336 -0.76 27.98 15.47
N ASP A 337 0.36 27.36 15.85
CA ASP A 337 1.69 27.66 15.30
C ASP A 337 1.81 27.32 13.80
N ARG A 338 0.84 26.59 13.24
CA ARG A 338 0.77 26.21 11.82
C ARG A 338 -0.12 27.12 10.98
N GLU A 339 -0.75 28.13 11.58
CA GLU A 339 -1.57 29.12 10.88
C GLU A 339 -0.69 30.18 10.19
N LEU A 340 0.15 29.74 9.26
CA LEU A 340 1.26 30.53 8.72
C LEU A 340 0.82 31.87 8.11
N PHE A 341 -0.37 31.92 7.50
CA PHE A 341 -0.90 33.16 6.91
C PHE A 341 -1.19 34.26 7.93
N LYS A 342 -1.41 33.93 9.21
CA LYS A 342 -1.52 34.92 10.29
C LYS A 342 -0.16 35.49 10.72
N MET A 343 0.92 34.80 10.37
CA MET A 343 2.29 35.17 10.74
C MET A 343 3.01 36.00 9.67
N ILE A 344 2.36 36.25 8.54
CA ILE A 344 2.91 37.03 7.42
C ILE A 344 2.69 38.52 7.68
N ASN A 345 3.76 39.30 7.50
CA ASN A 345 3.68 40.72 7.29
C ASN A 345 3.55 41.00 5.78
N TYR A 346 2.31 41.22 5.33
CA TYR A 346 1.99 41.41 3.91
C TYR A 346 2.58 42.70 3.31
N GLU A 347 2.79 43.73 4.13
CA GLU A 347 3.40 44.99 3.67
C GLU A 347 4.91 44.83 3.44
N LYS A 348 5.60 44.12 4.35
CA LYS A 348 7.04 43.88 4.25
C LYS A 348 7.41 42.68 3.37
N GLY A 349 6.47 41.80 3.08
CA GLY A 349 6.73 40.53 2.40
C GLY A 349 7.57 39.57 3.25
N THR A 350 7.40 39.58 4.57
CA THR A 350 8.14 38.74 5.51
C THR A 350 7.22 37.84 6.32
N ILE A 351 7.75 36.75 6.88
CA ILE A 351 7.04 35.85 7.80
C ILE A 351 7.85 35.67 9.08
N LEU A 352 7.16 35.66 10.22
CA LEU A 352 7.75 35.39 11.52
C LEU A 352 7.63 33.91 11.86
N LEU A 353 8.76 33.19 11.93
CA LEU A 353 8.81 31.77 12.28
C LEU A 353 9.77 31.57 13.45
N ASP A 354 9.31 30.92 14.52
CA ASP A 354 10.09 30.66 15.74
C ASP A 354 10.83 31.91 16.29
N GLY A 355 10.17 33.07 16.21
CA GLY A 355 10.73 34.35 16.67
C GLY A 355 11.78 34.98 15.73
N LYS A 356 12.01 34.41 14.54
CA LYS A 356 12.90 34.96 13.52
C LYS A 356 12.12 35.37 12.26
N GLU A 357 12.46 36.53 11.73
CA GLU A 357 11.84 37.09 10.51
C GLU A 357 12.57 36.57 9.26
N TYR A 358 11.80 36.13 8.27
CA TYR A 358 12.30 35.62 6.99
C TYR A 358 11.59 36.31 5.81
N PRO A 359 12.31 36.66 4.73
CA PRO A 359 11.66 37.12 3.50
C PRO A 359 10.90 35.97 2.82
N LEU A 360 9.71 36.26 2.31
CA LEU A 360 8.95 35.32 1.49
C LEU A 360 9.55 35.23 0.08
N THR A 361 9.54 34.03 -0.51
CA THR A 361 10.01 33.81 -1.88
C THR A 361 8.95 34.21 -2.91
N SER A 362 7.67 33.95 -2.61
CA SER A 362 6.52 34.42 -3.40
C SER A 362 5.61 35.28 -2.52
N CYS A 363 5.27 36.48 -3.00
CA CYS A 363 4.38 37.42 -2.31
C CYS A 363 3.05 37.67 -3.04
N ASN A 364 2.76 36.98 -4.16
CA ASN A 364 1.50 37.16 -4.87
C ASN A 364 0.41 36.25 -4.30
N PHE A 365 -0.50 36.83 -3.50
CA PHE A 365 -1.63 36.15 -2.86
C PHE A 365 -2.95 36.86 -3.18
N PRO A 366 -3.45 36.78 -4.42
CA PRO A 366 -4.61 37.57 -4.89
C PRO A 366 -5.93 37.27 -4.15
N THR A 367 -6.03 36.14 -3.45
CA THR A 367 -7.24 35.73 -2.71
C THR A 367 -7.12 35.88 -1.20
N ILE A 368 -6.04 36.48 -0.69
CA ILE A 368 -5.84 36.68 0.76
C ILE A 368 -6.21 38.11 1.14
N ASP A 369 -7.18 38.26 2.04
CA ASP A 369 -7.41 39.51 2.77
C ASP A 369 -6.50 39.55 4.00
N PRO A 370 -5.53 40.48 4.12
CA PRO A 370 -4.64 40.58 5.28
C PRO A 370 -5.36 40.71 6.63
N LYS A 371 -6.61 41.18 6.66
CA LYS A 371 -7.41 41.27 7.90
C LYS A 371 -8.02 39.92 8.30
N HIS A 372 -8.30 39.08 7.32
CA HIS A 372 -8.91 37.76 7.49
C HIS A 372 -8.15 36.72 6.65
N PRO A 373 -6.86 36.47 6.93
CA PRO A 373 -5.97 35.80 5.98
C PRO A 373 -6.28 34.32 5.76
N CYS A 374 -7.01 33.71 6.71
CA CYS A 374 -7.44 32.31 6.66
C CYS A 374 -8.86 32.13 6.10
N ALA A 375 -9.56 33.21 5.76
CA ALA A 375 -10.92 33.13 5.23
C ALA A 375 -10.91 32.72 3.74
N LEU A 376 -11.79 31.78 3.40
CA LEU A 376 -12.06 31.44 2.00
C LEU A 376 -12.95 32.51 1.37
N THR A 377 -12.55 32.94 0.18
CA THR A 377 -13.37 33.76 -0.72
C THR A 377 -14.59 32.98 -1.21
N PHE A 378 -15.56 33.67 -1.81
CA PHE A 378 -16.76 33.03 -2.35
C PHE A 378 -16.42 32.05 -3.48
N GLU A 379 -15.45 32.42 -4.32
CA GLU A 379 -14.94 31.64 -5.44
C GLU A 379 -14.22 30.39 -4.94
N GLU A 380 -13.37 30.51 -3.90
CA GLU A 380 -12.70 29.36 -3.28
C GLU A 380 -13.70 28.38 -2.65
N LYS A 381 -14.73 28.88 -1.94
CA LYS A 381 -15.81 28.03 -1.38
C LYS A 381 -16.57 27.29 -2.47
N THR A 382 -16.87 27.98 -3.58
CA THR A 382 -17.57 27.38 -4.73
C THR A 382 -16.72 26.30 -5.39
N LEU A 383 -15.41 26.54 -5.55
CA LEU A 383 -14.47 25.55 -6.05
C LEU A 383 -14.40 24.33 -5.12
N MET A 384 -14.26 24.56 -3.80
CA MET A 384 -14.21 23.48 -2.82
C MET A 384 -15.48 22.63 -2.83
N GLY A 385 -16.67 23.23 -2.95
CA GLY A 385 -17.91 22.46 -3.10
C GLY A 385 -17.91 21.50 -4.30
N LYS A 386 -17.32 21.90 -5.43
CA LYS A 386 -17.19 21.05 -6.64
C LYS A 386 -16.17 19.93 -6.44
N LEU A 387 -15.02 20.24 -5.83
CA LEU A 387 -13.98 19.25 -5.53
C LEU A 387 -14.48 18.22 -4.50
N HIS A 388 -15.08 18.71 -3.41
CA HIS A 388 -15.71 17.89 -2.38
C HIS A 388 -16.74 16.92 -2.97
N HIS A 389 -17.64 17.42 -3.82
CA HIS A 389 -18.59 16.58 -4.52
C HIS A 389 -17.90 15.47 -5.35
N SER A 390 -16.87 15.83 -6.12
CA SER A 390 -16.15 14.88 -6.98
C SER A 390 -15.54 13.71 -6.19
N PHE A 391 -14.93 13.98 -5.04
CA PHE A 391 -14.39 12.92 -4.16
C PHE A 391 -15.50 12.08 -3.52
N ARG A 392 -16.57 12.72 -3.05
CA ARG A 392 -17.67 12.03 -2.35
C ARG A 392 -18.44 11.06 -3.25
N VAL A 393 -18.52 11.32 -4.55
CA VAL A 393 -19.27 10.47 -5.51
C VAL A 393 -18.41 9.46 -6.25
N SER A 394 -17.09 9.42 -6.05
CA SER A 394 -16.20 8.49 -6.75
C SER A 394 -16.38 7.05 -6.25
N GLU A 395 -17.19 6.25 -6.96
CA GLU A 395 -17.48 4.85 -6.60
C GLU A 395 -16.22 4.00 -6.49
N LYS A 396 -15.28 4.15 -7.43
CA LYS A 396 -14.03 3.39 -7.44
C LYS A 396 -13.14 3.74 -6.23
N LEU A 397 -13.05 5.02 -5.86
CA LEU A 397 -12.33 5.44 -4.66
C LEU A 397 -12.96 4.82 -3.41
N HIS A 398 -14.29 4.90 -3.26
CA HIS A 398 -15.01 4.27 -2.14
C HIS A 398 -14.77 2.77 -2.06
N LYS A 399 -14.77 2.06 -3.19
CA LYS A 399 -14.46 0.63 -3.26
C LYS A 399 -13.04 0.34 -2.76
N HIS A 400 -12.06 1.13 -3.19
CA HIS A 400 -10.66 0.96 -2.78
C HIS A 400 -10.45 1.27 -1.31
N ILE A 401 -11.02 2.36 -0.79
CA ILE A 401 -10.93 2.70 0.63
C ILE A 401 -11.61 1.63 1.49
N ARG A 402 -12.77 1.12 1.08
CA ARG A 402 -13.44 -0.01 1.77
C ARG A 402 -12.54 -1.23 1.86
N LEU A 403 -11.82 -1.55 0.77
CA LEU A 403 -10.88 -2.66 0.74
C LEU A 403 -9.72 -2.43 1.72
N MET A 404 -9.15 -1.22 1.77
CA MET A 404 -8.10 -0.88 2.75
C MET A 404 -8.61 -0.96 4.20
N LEU A 405 -9.86 -0.57 4.45
CA LEU A 405 -10.48 -0.71 5.76
C LEU A 405 -10.66 -2.19 6.13
N GLN A 406 -11.06 -3.04 5.19
CA GLN A 406 -11.27 -4.48 5.43
C GLN A 406 -9.96 -5.24 5.67
N HIS A 407 -8.91 -4.92 4.91
CA HIS A 407 -7.62 -5.63 4.95
C HIS A 407 -6.59 -4.99 5.88
N GLY A 408 -6.84 -3.78 6.38
CA GLY A 408 -5.82 -3.01 7.05
C GLY A 408 -6.15 -2.53 8.46
N CYS A 409 -5.13 -1.97 9.10
CA CYS A 409 -5.19 -1.42 10.45
C CYS A 409 -3.98 -0.50 10.68
N MET A 410 -3.94 0.23 11.80
CA MET A 410 -2.75 1.02 12.15
C MET A 410 -1.53 0.15 12.48
N TYR A 411 -1.74 -1.07 12.98
CA TYR A 411 -0.69 -2.03 13.30
C TYR A 411 -1.20 -3.46 13.27
N ALA A 412 -0.33 -4.42 12.98
CA ALA A 412 -0.61 -5.85 13.07
C ALA A 412 0.54 -6.60 13.74
N ILE A 413 0.26 -7.77 14.33
CA ILE A 413 1.29 -8.68 14.80
C ILE A 413 1.19 -9.96 13.98
N ARG A 414 2.24 -10.28 13.23
CA ARG A 414 2.28 -11.43 12.30
C ARG A 414 3.59 -12.17 12.50
N ASN A 415 3.50 -13.44 12.91
CA ASN A 415 4.66 -14.32 13.10
C ASN A 415 5.79 -13.68 13.94
N ASP A 416 5.41 -13.17 15.11
CA ASP A 416 6.27 -12.44 16.04
C ASP A 416 6.90 -11.16 15.51
N ASN A 417 6.38 -10.63 14.39
CA ASN A 417 6.74 -9.32 13.86
C ASN A 417 5.64 -8.31 14.18
N LEU A 418 6.01 -7.17 14.76
CA LEU A 418 5.13 -6.02 14.86
C LEU A 418 5.24 -5.22 13.57
N LEU A 419 4.13 -5.15 12.84
CA LEU A 419 3.99 -4.38 11.62
C LEU A 419 3.22 -3.10 11.94
N PHE A 420 3.75 -1.97 11.51
CA PHE A 420 3.10 -0.67 11.58
C PHE A 420 3.75 0.25 10.55
N HIS A 421 3.02 1.24 10.10
CA HIS A 421 3.57 2.32 9.29
C HIS A 421 3.55 3.60 10.14
N ALA A 422 4.49 4.50 9.86
CA ALA A 422 4.72 5.77 10.53
C ALA A 422 5.36 5.67 11.92
N SER A 423 5.24 6.76 12.68
CA SER A 423 5.99 6.99 13.91
C SER A 423 5.13 6.78 15.16
N ILE A 424 5.77 6.37 16.24
CA ILE A 424 5.14 6.25 17.56
C ILE A 424 5.53 7.49 18.39
N PRO A 425 4.57 8.20 19.02
CA PRO A 425 4.90 9.41 19.76
C PRO A 425 5.62 9.05 21.05
N LEU A 426 6.76 9.70 21.29
CA LEU A 426 7.57 9.53 22.49
C LEU A 426 7.72 10.85 23.26
N ASN A 427 7.91 10.73 24.56
CA ASN A 427 8.37 11.80 25.43
C ASN A 427 9.87 12.02 25.23
N ASP A 428 10.41 13.13 25.74
CA ASP A 428 11.84 13.43 25.64
C ASP A 428 12.75 12.39 26.32
N ASP A 429 12.21 11.67 27.31
CA ASP A 429 12.88 10.57 28.01
C ASP A 429 12.78 9.21 27.29
N GLY A 430 12.15 9.16 26.12
CA GLY A 430 11.96 7.95 25.32
C GLY A 430 10.76 7.08 25.74
N THR A 431 10.00 7.48 26.77
CA THR A 431 8.76 6.77 27.15
C THR A 431 7.63 7.07 26.16
N LEU A 432 6.63 6.18 26.09
CA LEU A 432 5.45 6.38 25.23
C LEU A 432 4.67 7.63 25.65
N LYS A 433 4.47 8.54 24.70
CA LYS A 433 3.74 9.80 24.93
C LYS A 433 2.23 9.60 24.80
N GLU A 434 1.50 10.21 25.72
CA GLU A 434 0.05 10.28 25.65
C GLU A 434 -0.38 11.35 24.64
N VAL A 435 -1.28 10.95 23.76
CA VAL A 435 -1.87 11.79 22.72
C VAL A 435 -3.37 11.82 22.95
N GLU A 436 -3.92 13.03 22.99
CA GLU A 436 -5.35 13.27 23.03
C GLU A 436 -5.89 13.21 21.60
N ILE A 437 -6.79 12.26 21.34
CA ILE A 437 -7.39 12.07 20.00
C ILE A 437 -8.86 12.51 19.95
N GLU A 438 -9.49 12.61 21.11
CA GLU A 438 -10.82 13.16 21.34
C GLU A 438 -10.77 13.95 22.66
N PRO A 439 -11.61 14.99 22.85
CA PRO A 439 -11.62 15.77 24.09
C PRO A 439 -11.71 14.88 25.33
N GLY A 440 -10.69 14.96 26.19
CA GLY A 440 -10.58 14.19 27.42
C GLY A 440 -10.10 12.73 27.25
N ARG A 441 -9.95 12.21 26.02
CA ARG A 441 -9.54 10.82 25.76
C ARG A 441 -8.10 10.77 25.26
N LYS A 442 -7.21 10.34 26.15
CA LYS A 442 -5.76 10.23 25.89
C LYS A 442 -5.33 8.79 25.85
N PHE A 443 -4.51 8.45 24.85
CA PHE A 443 -3.98 7.11 24.67
C PHE A 443 -2.50 7.15 24.30
N LYS A 444 -1.80 6.02 24.46
CA LYS A 444 -0.38 5.89 24.06
C LYS A 444 -0.09 4.50 23.49
N GLY A 445 0.97 4.41 22.68
CA GLY A 445 1.45 3.15 22.11
C GLY A 445 0.36 2.37 21.36
N ARG A 446 0.19 1.09 21.72
CA ARG A 446 -0.77 0.18 21.07
C ARG A 446 -2.21 0.69 21.16
N GLU A 447 -2.62 1.20 22.32
CA GLU A 447 -3.99 1.66 22.52
C GLU A 447 -4.30 2.88 21.65
N LEU A 448 -3.33 3.79 21.52
CA LEU A 448 -3.44 4.93 20.60
C LEU A 448 -3.70 4.45 19.16
N MET A 449 -2.86 3.53 18.65
CA MET A 449 -3.02 3.00 17.30
C MET A 449 -4.37 2.28 17.10
N GLN A 450 -4.84 1.55 18.11
CA GLN A 450 -6.13 0.87 18.07
C GLN A 450 -7.28 1.88 18.00
N GLN A 451 -7.30 2.88 18.89
CA GLN A 451 -8.38 3.87 18.94
C GLN A 451 -8.39 4.78 17.71
N THR A 452 -7.21 5.21 17.22
CA THR A 452 -7.11 5.92 15.93
C THR A 452 -7.70 5.10 14.79
N GLY A 453 -7.40 3.80 14.74
CA GLY A 453 -7.96 2.93 13.71
C GLY A 453 -9.48 2.77 13.81
N MET A 454 -10.04 2.77 15.02
CA MET A 454 -11.48 2.75 15.24
C MET A 454 -12.14 4.07 14.82
N LEU A 455 -11.52 5.20 15.13
CA LEU A 455 -12.01 6.52 14.71
C LEU A 455 -12.06 6.63 13.20
N ILE A 456 -10.99 6.28 12.49
CA ILE A 456 -10.97 6.30 11.01
C ILE A 456 -12.12 5.48 10.44
N ARG A 457 -12.41 4.30 11.01
CA ARG A 457 -13.52 3.44 10.56
C ARG A 457 -14.89 4.06 10.78
N ALA A 458 -15.08 4.81 11.87
CA ALA A 458 -16.35 5.46 12.18
C ALA A 458 -16.77 6.47 11.09
N ALA A 459 -15.81 7.09 10.38
CA ALA A 459 -16.10 7.97 9.24
C ALA A 459 -16.89 7.28 8.10
N PHE A 460 -16.83 5.95 8.03
CA PHE A 460 -17.42 5.14 6.96
C PHE A 460 -18.57 4.24 7.44
N GLN A 461 -19.04 4.41 8.67
CA GLN A 461 -20.20 3.69 9.19
C GLN A 461 -21.48 4.47 8.89
N ASP A 462 -22.50 3.78 8.36
CA ASP A 462 -23.76 4.41 7.98
C ASP A 462 -24.52 4.93 9.21
N ASP A 463 -24.48 4.17 10.32
CA ASP A 463 -25.21 4.44 11.56
C ASP A 463 -24.61 5.57 12.43
N SER A 464 -23.44 6.10 12.07
CA SER A 464 -22.82 7.20 12.82
C SER A 464 -23.52 8.54 12.55
N THR A 465 -23.76 9.30 13.62
CA THR A 465 -24.28 10.67 13.56
C THR A 465 -23.32 11.60 12.81
N LEU A 466 -23.80 12.78 12.40
CA LEU A 466 -22.96 13.75 11.68
C LEU A 466 -21.77 14.22 12.55
N GLU A 467 -21.98 14.38 13.86
CA GLU A 467 -20.91 14.70 14.82
C GLU A 467 -19.88 13.56 14.92
N GLU A 468 -20.35 12.31 15.00
CA GLU A 468 -19.50 11.12 15.01
C GLU A 468 -18.78 10.86 13.68
N LYS A 469 -19.25 11.43 12.57
CA LYS A 469 -18.56 11.39 11.26
C LYS A 469 -17.55 12.52 11.12
N ASN A 470 -17.84 13.70 11.67
CA ASN A 470 -16.97 14.88 11.60
C ASN A 470 -15.68 14.72 12.42
N MET A 471 -15.76 14.14 13.61
CA MET A 471 -14.59 13.95 14.47
C MET A 471 -13.51 13.01 13.85
N PRO A 472 -13.87 11.85 13.27
CA PRO A 472 -12.94 11.05 12.46
C PRO A 472 -12.31 11.78 11.28
N LEU A 473 -13.05 12.65 10.59
CA LEU A 473 -12.56 13.42 9.46
C LEU A 473 -11.42 14.35 9.90
N THR A 474 -11.57 14.98 11.06
CA THR A 474 -10.59 15.91 11.62
C THR A 474 -9.39 15.17 12.24
N THR A 475 -9.61 14.06 12.95
CA THR A 475 -8.52 13.21 13.47
C THR A 475 -7.69 12.57 12.36
N SER A 476 -8.31 12.12 11.25
CA SER A 476 -7.59 11.53 10.11
C SER A 476 -6.59 12.52 9.50
N PHE A 477 -7.01 13.78 9.35
CA PHE A 477 -6.14 14.86 8.92
C PHE A 477 -4.97 15.05 9.89
N THR A 478 -5.24 15.19 11.20
CA THR A 478 -4.20 15.38 12.23
C THR A 478 -3.15 14.28 12.23
N PHE A 479 -3.53 13.01 12.09
CA PHE A 479 -2.57 11.91 12.02
C PHE A 479 -1.81 11.87 10.69
N GLY A 480 -2.48 12.08 9.55
CA GLY A 480 -1.83 12.16 8.24
C GLY A 480 -0.82 13.31 8.15
N VAL A 481 -1.11 14.44 8.77
CA VAL A 481 -0.26 15.64 8.75
C VAL A 481 0.82 15.63 9.82
N ALA A 482 0.54 15.11 11.03
CA ALA A 482 1.55 14.99 12.08
C ALA A 482 2.70 14.05 11.70
N GLN A 483 2.49 13.14 10.73
CA GLN A 483 3.46 12.15 10.28
C GLN A 483 4.20 12.54 8.98
N THR A 484 3.67 13.46 8.17
CA THR A 484 4.25 13.86 6.86
C THR A 484 5.27 14.99 6.93
N VAL A 485 5.39 15.70 8.06
CA VAL A 485 6.22 16.93 8.14
C VAL A 485 7.37 16.75 9.14
N PRO A 486 8.65 16.81 8.72
CA PRO A 486 9.81 16.74 9.64
C PRO A 486 10.02 17.98 10.52
N PHE A 487 9.10 18.94 10.51
CA PHE A 487 9.24 20.21 11.23
C PHE A 487 7.90 20.60 11.89
N SER A 488 7.71 20.20 13.15
CA SER A 488 7.32 21.14 14.21
C SER A 488 7.77 20.59 15.57
N THR A 489 8.38 21.46 16.34
CA THR A 489 9.28 21.24 17.48
C THR A 489 8.62 20.79 18.78
N ARG A 490 7.50 20.04 18.76
CA ARG A 490 6.85 19.58 20.02
C ARG A 490 6.52 18.09 20.12
N ILE A 491 6.74 17.32 19.07
CA ILE A 491 6.65 15.85 19.14
C ILE A 491 7.87 15.27 18.44
N LYS A 492 8.79 14.70 19.22
CA LYS A 492 9.87 13.88 18.67
C LYS A 492 9.27 12.57 18.19
N TRP A 493 9.18 12.44 16.89
CA TRP A 493 8.90 11.18 16.21
C TRP A 493 10.24 10.55 15.87
N LEU A 494 10.62 9.49 16.57
CA LEU A 494 11.83 8.73 16.24
C LEU A 494 11.39 7.51 15.42
N PRO A 495 12.00 7.26 14.25
CA PRO A 495 11.96 5.91 13.69
C PRO A 495 12.55 4.96 14.73
N LEU A 496 11.91 3.81 14.95
CA LEU A 496 12.27 2.88 16.03
C LEU A 496 13.75 2.44 16.00
N ASN A 497 14.46 2.67 14.88
CA ASN A 497 15.90 2.46 14.71
C ASN A 497 16.80 3.34 15.58
N ALA A 498 16.27 4.41 16.20
CA ALA A 498 17.05 5.28 17.06
C ALA A 498 17.16 4.79 18.51
N ILE A 499 16.49 3.69 18.87
CA ILE A 499 16.65 3.03 20.17
C ILE A 499 17.72 1.95 20.01
N SER A 500 18.99 2.36 20.09
CA SER A 500 20.07 1.41 20.37
C SER A 500 19.88 0.89 21.81
N LEU A 501 19.38 -0.33 21.97
CA LEU A 501 19.71 -1.11 23.17
C LEU A 501 21.24 -1.31 23.19
N PRO A 502 21.89 -1.24 24.36
CA PRO A 502 23.33 -1.16 24.44
C PRO A 502 23.95 -2.49 24.01
N THR A 503 24.43 -2.56 22.77
CA THR A 503 25.33 -3.62 22.32
C THR A 503 26.58 -2.97 21.73
N ASN A 504 27.70 -3.17 22.43
CA ASN A 504 29.03 -2.78 21.99
C ASN A 504 29.33 -3.43 20.63
N LEU A 505 29.56 -2.64 19.58
CA LEU A 505 30.54 -2.88 18.48
C LEU A 505 30.52 -1.68 17.48
N PRO A 506 31.64 -1.39 16.80
CA PRO A 506 31.93 -0.06 16.25
C PRO A 506 31.25 0.23 14.90
N THR A 507 30.86 1.49 14.75
CA THR A 507 30.15 2.06 13.60
C THR A 507 31.10 2.36 12.43
N LYS A 508 30.68 1.99 11.20
CA LYS A 508 31.08 2.68 9.97
C LYS A 508 29.83 3.30 9.34
N LYS A 509 29.86 4.64 9.22
CA LYS A 509 28.81 5.48 8.62
C LYS A 509 28.68 5.23 7.11
N LYS A 510 27.44 5.05 6.64
CA LYS A 510 26.94 5.61 5.37
C LYS A 510 25.51 6.09 5.59
N LYS A 511 25.26 7.35 5.21
CA LYS A 511 23.93 8.00 5.20
C LYS A 511 23.23 7.61 3.89
N GLU A 512 22.25 6.73 3.98
CA GLU A 512 21.16 6.58 3.02
C GLU A 512 19.89 6.37 3.84
N THR A 513 18.87 7.20 3.60
CA THR A 513 17.57 7.11 4.27
C THR A 513 16.82 5.93 3.69
N ILE A 514 17.08 4.73 4.23
CA ILE A 514 16.31 3.52 3.99
C ILE A 514 15.31 3.41 5.14
N SER A 515 14.02 3.30 4.83
CA SER A 515 12.99 2.98 5.82
C SER A 515 13.19 1.53 6.27
N TYR A 516 13.89 1.31 7.40
CA TYR A 516 14.07 -0.05 7.92
C TYR A 516 12.82 -0.50 8.66
N CYS A 517 12.31 -1.65 8.24
CA CYS A 517 11.39 -2.51 8.99
C CYS A 517 12.07 -2.97 10.30
N VAL A 518 11.48 -2.67 11.46
CA VAL A 518 12.01 -3.15 12.76
C VAL A 518 11.36 -4.45 13.14
N THR A 519 12.06 -5.54 12.88
CA THR A 519 11.73 -6.89 13.32
C THR A 519 12.09 -7.05 14.80
N MET A 520 11.17 -6.73 15.73
CA MET A 520 11.38 -7.06 17.15
C MET A 520 11.06 -8.53 17.42
N LYS A 521 12.06 -9.42 17.35
CA LYS A 521 11.96 -10.76 17.94
C LYS A 521 11.96 -10.62 19.47
N ARG A 522 10.88 -11.05 20.14
CA ARG A 522 10.94 -11.37 21.57
C ARG A 522 11.92 -12.53 21.76
N LEU A 523 12.96 -12.33 22.56
CA LEU A 523 13.74 -13.42 23.17
C LEU A 523 12.95 -14.00 24.35
#